data_AF-A0A7C0UCF1-F1
#
_entry.id   AF-A0A7C0UCF1-F1
#
_cell.length_a   1.000
_cell.length_b   1.000
_cell.length_c   1.000
_cell.angle_alpha   90.00
_cell.angle_beta   90.00
_cell.angle_gamma   90.00
#
_symmetry.space_group_name_H-M   'P 1'
#
loop_
_entity.id
_entity.type
_entity.pdbx_description
1 polymer ?
#
loop_
_entity_poly.entity_id
_entity_poly.type
_entity_poly.pdbx_seq_one_letter_code
_entity_poly.pdbx_strand_id
1 'polypeptide(L)' 'NIPWGFHKRLFLVHVPPGVKDGTLLRLAGMGRQLDSGKRGDVYLRVRIQSH' A
#
# COMPACT_ATOMS: atom_id res chain seq x y z
N ASN A 1 19.77 18.86 2.49
CA ASN A 1 18.37 18.77 2.95
C ASN A 1 17.48 18.67 1.71
N ILE A 2 17.08 17.47 1.30
CA ILE A 2 16.47 17.25 -0.03
C ILE A 2 14.95 17.47 0.07
N PRO A 3 14.31 18.38 -0.71
CA PRO A 3 13.03 18.98 -0.33
C PRO A 3 11.76 18.26 -0.84
N TRP A 4 11.84 17.09 -1.48
CA TRP A 4 10.65 16.47 -2.09
C TRP A 4 10.63 14.94 -1.97
N GLY A 5 9.69 14.44 -1.15
CA GLY A 5 8.73 13.45 -1.63
C GLY A 5 9.00 11.96 -1.43
N PHE A 6 10.19 11.50 -1.03
CA PHE A 6 10.41 10.08 -0.70
C PHE A 6 10.58 9.86 0.80
N HIS A 7 9.47 9.94 1.53
CA HIS A 7 9.43 9.40 2.88
C HIS A 7 9.38 7.88 2.76
N LYS A 8 10.48 7.19 3.10
CA LYS A 8 10.49 5.73 3.23
C LYS A 8 9.52 5.37 4.35
N ARG A 9 8.29 5.01 3.98
CA ARG A 9 7.20 4.69 4.91
C ARG A 9 7.09 3.18 5.00
N LEU A 10 7.11 2.66 6.22
CA LEU A 10 6.83 1.26 6.49
C LEU A 10 5.30 1.06 6.57
N PHE A 11 4.81 0.03 5.91
CA PHE A 11 3.41 -0.39 5.99
C PHE A 11 3.36 -1.77 6.63
N LEU A 12 2.74 -1.86 7.81
CA LEU A 12 2.41 -3.14 8.41
C LEU A 12 1.11 -3.63 7.76
N VAL A 13 1.17 -4.76 7.07
CA VAL A 13 0.04 -5.31 6.32
C VAL A 13 -0.20 -6.74 6.78
N HIS A 14 -1.45 -7.05 7.11
CA HIS A 14 -1.88 -8.40 7.41
C HIS A 14 -2.36 -9.08 6.12
N VAL A 15 -1.73 -10.19 5.74
CA VAL A 15 -2.16 -11.02 4.61
C VAL A 15 -3.01 -12.16 5.19
N PRO A 16 -4.34 -12.13 5.02
CA PRO A 16 -5.19 -13.17 5.59
C PRO A 16 -4.91 -14.53 4.95
N PRO A 17 -5.14 -15.64 5.68
CA PRO A 17 -5.01 -16.98 5.14
C PRO A 17 -6.00 -17.19 3.99
N GLY A 18 -5.60 -17.98 2.98
CA GLY A 18 -6.45 -18.32 1.83
C GLY A 18 -6.49 -17.27 0.71
N VAL A 19 -5.69 -16.21 0.80
CA VAL A 19 -5.51 -15.22 -0.29
C VAL A 19 -4.96 -15.91 -1.54
N LYS A 20 -5.59 -15.64 -2.69
CA LYS A 20 -5.20 -16.17 -4.00
C LYS A 20 -4.20 -15.25 -4.71
N ASP A 21 -3.46 -15.77 -5.68
CA ASP A 21 -2.64 -14.93 -6.55
C ASP A 21 -3.49 -13.84 -7.21
N GLY A 22 -2.95 -12.63 -7.31
CA GLY A 22 -3.63 -11.49 -7.91
C GLY A 22 -4.62 -10.79 -7.00
N THR A 23 -4.84 -11.27 -5.77
CA THR A 23 -5.72 -10.58 -4.80
C THR A 23 -5.25 -9.14 -4.57
N LEU A 24 -6.21 -8.21 -4.57
CA LEU A 24 -5.97 -6.80 -4.30
C LEU A 24 -6.31 -6.48 -2.85
N LEU A 25 -5.31 -5.99 -2.10
CA LEU A 25 -5.48 -5.47 -0.74
C LEU A 25 -5.52 -3.95 -0.79
N ARG A 26 -6.52 -3.33 -0.16
CA ARG A 26 -6.67 -1.88 -0.05
C ARG A 26 -6.24 -1.42 1.34
N LEU A 27 -5.26 -0.52 1.39
CA LEU A 27 -4.86 0.21 2.57
C LEU A 27 -5.47 1.60 2.53
N ALA A 28 -6.63 1.75 3.18
CA ALA A 28 -7.39 3.00 3.17
C ALA A 28 -6.62 4.13 3.86
N GLY A 29 -6.57 5.32 3.23
CA GLY A 29 -5.93 6.52 3.79
C GLY A 29 -4.41 6.45 3.91
N MET A 30 -3.77 5.39 3.41
CA MET A 30 -2.32 5.20 3.48
C MET A 30 -1.57 5.75 2.25
N GLY A 31 -2.30 6.25 1.26
CA GLY A 31 -1.77 6.79 0.01
C GLY A 31 -1.19 8.19 0.15
N ARG A 32 -1.01 8.84 -1.01
CA ARG A 32 -0.50 10.21 -1.11
C ARG A 32 -1.47 11.20 -0.46
N GLN A 33 -0.91 12.26 0.12
CA GLN A 33 -1.71 13.40 0.56
C GLN A 33 -2.30 14.09 -0.67
N LEU A 34 -3.61 14.29 -0.66
CA LEU A 34 -4.36 14.99 -1.70
C LEU A 34 -4.47 16.47 -1.32
N ASP A 35 -4.73 17.33 -2.30
CA ASP A 35 -4.87 18.77 -2.09
C ASP A 35 -6.06 19.11 -1.16
N SER A 36 -7.03 18.19 -1.06
CA SER A 36 -8.17 18.29 -0.14
C SER A 36 -7.82 18.04 1.33
N GLY A 37 -6.55 17.78 1.66
CA GLY A 37 -6.10 17.44 3.03
C GLY A 37 -6.37 15.99 3.43
N LYS A 38 -7.15 15.24 2.65
CA LYS A 38 -7.33 13.79 2.82
C LYS A 38 -6.15 13.02 2.26
N ARG A 39 -5.98 11.78 2.70
CA ARG A 39 -5.04 10.84 2.09
C ARG A 39 -5.79 9.89 1.16
N GLY A 40 -5.18 9.59 0.01
CA GLY A 40 -5.67 8.54 -0.87
C GLY A 40 -5.41 7.14 -0.31
N ASP A 41 -5.67 6.13 -1.13
CA ASP A 41 -5.48 4.73 -0.75
C ASP A 41 -4.24 4.14 -1.44
N VAL A 42 -3.70 3.07 -0.85
CA VAL A 42 -2.69 2.22 -1.49
C VAL A 42 -3.34 0.89 -1.82
N TYR A 43 -3.12 0.40 -3.04
CA TYR A 43 -3.50 -0.93 -3.45
C TYR A 43 -2.26 -1.81 -3.59
N LEU A 44 -2.28 -2.97 -2.96
CA LEU A 44 -1.25 -3.99 -3.08
C LEU A 44 -1.81 -5.18 -3.85
N ARG A 45 -1.06 -5.68 -4.83
CA ARG A 45 -1.40 -6.93 -5.51
C ARG A 45 -0.52 -8.05 -4.97
N VAL A 46 -1.17 -9.07 -4.40
CA VAL A 46 -0.47 -10.25 -3.90
C VAL A 46 0.02 -11.08 -5.08
N ARG A 47 1.30 -11.47 -5.02
CA ARG A 47 1.93 -12.40 -5.97
C ARG A 47 2.46 -13.60 -5.21
N ILE A 48 1.95 -14.77 -5.52
CA ILE A 48 2.43 -16.03 -4.95
C ILE A 48 3.54 -16.54 -5.86
N GLN A 49 4.75 -16.70 -5.31
CA GLN A 49 5.88 -17.26 -6.05
C GLN A 49 5.75 -18.78 -6.08
N SER A 50 5.98 -19.38 -7.25
CA SER A 50 6.14 -20.82 -7.37
C SER A 50 7.40 -21.26 -6.63
N HIS A 51 7.32 -22.47 -6.05
CA HIS A 51 8.46 -23.11 -5.40
C HIS A 51 9.49 -23.59 -6.43
#